data_AF-A0A446CDD3-F1
#
_entry.id   AF-A0A446CDD3-F1
#
_cell.length_a   1.000
_cell.length_b   1.000
_cell.length_c   1.000
_cell.angle_alpha   90.00
_cell.angle_beta   90.00
_cell.angle_gamma   90.00
#
_symmetry.space_group_name_H-M   'P 1'
#
loop_
_entity.id
_entity.type
_entity.pdbx_description
1 polymer ?
#
loop_
_entity_poly.entity_id
_entity_poly.type
_entity_poly.pdbx_seq_one_letter_code
_entity_poly.pdbx_strand_id
1 'polypeptide(L)'
;MPDTGSVDDESLRNAAAEALGLLYELSPDIDVFNLTDVQIHDVMAITIANDVCNRMDLQLGQIYERLRHDPQQVQLFRKDVREYVQSEVRVVMERLGGTGLDPKRLARDVLRSAMEVFAS
;
A
#
# COMPACT_ATOMS: atom_id res chain seq x y z
N MET A 1 22.25 20.56 7.43
CA MET A 1 21.15 20.51 6.43
C MET A 1 20.35 19.26 6.72
N PRO A 2 19.03 19.30 6.92
CA PRO A 2 18.25 18.09 7.02
C PRO A 2 17.56 17.81 5.69
N ASP A 3 18.15 16.92 4.88
CA ASP A 3 17.45 16.15 3.83
C ASP A 3 16.81 14.90 4.46
N THR A 4 16.09 15.09 5.58
CA THR A 4 15.38 14.00 6.26
C THR A 4 13.89 14.13 6.00
N GLY A 5 13.41 13.38 5.00
CA GLY A 5 12.00 13.05 4.82
C GLY A 5 11.37 13.68 3.58
N SER A 6 11.50 13.03 2.43
CA SER A 6 10.55 13.29 1.35
C SER A 6 9.18 12.74 1.75
N VAL A 7 8.11 13.28 1.15
CA VAL A 7 6.73 12.81 1.38
C VAL A 7 6.61 11.29 1.17
N ASP A 8 7.38 10.74 0.22
CA ASP A 8 7.39 9.31 -0.07
C ASP A 8 8.01 8.48 1.05
N ASP A 9 9.10 8.96 1.66
CA ASP A 9 9.74 8.24 2.77
C ASP A 9 8.89 8.28 4.04
N GLU A 10 8.14 9.38 4.25
CA GLU A 10 7.19 9.48 5.36
C GLU A 10 5.95 8.59 5.15
N SER A 11 5.40 8.60 3.94
CA SER A 11 4.29 7.71 3.55
C SER A 11 4.65 6.23 3.77
N LEU A 12 5.84 5.82 3.32
CA LEU A 12 6.30 4.45 3.46
C LEU A 12 6.51 4.04 4.93
N ARG A 13 7.05 4.95 5.76
CA ARG A 13 7.21 4.69 7.20
C ARG A 13 5.88 4.53 7.91
N ASN A 14 4.90 5.39 7.61
CA ASN A 14 3.55 5.28 8.18
C ASN A 14 2.87 3.99 7.73
N ALA A 15 2.96 3.64 6.45
CA ALA A 15 2.43 2.40 5.92
C ALA A 15 3.05 1.15 6.58
N ALA A 16 4.36 1.18 6.86
CA ALA A 16 5.03 0.09 7.56
C ALA A 16 4.56 -0.04 9.03
N ALA A 17 4.34 1.08 9.72
CA ALA A 17 3.82 1.08 11.08
C ALA A 17 2.39 0.51 11.14
N GLU A 18 1.53 0.89 10.19
CA GLU A 18 0.18 0.33 10.05
C GLU A 18 0.20 -1.17 9.75
N ALA A 19 1.09 -1.61 8.85
CA ALA A 19 1.24 -3.03 8.52
C ALA A 19 1.67 -3.88 9.72
N LEU A 20 2.61 -3.38 10.53
CA LEU A 20 3.02 -4.03 11.78
C LEU A 20 1.89 -4.04 12.81
N GLY A 21 1.11 -2.96 12.91
CA GLY A 21 -0.08 -2.93 13.76
C GLY A 21 -1.08 -4.02 13.38
N LEU A 22 -1.39 -4.12 12.09
CA LEU A 22 -2.30 -5.15 11.56
C LEU A 22 -1.77 -6.56 11.79
N LEU A 23 -0.46 -6.77 11.65
CA LEU A 23 0.19 -8.05 11.92
C LEU A 23 -0.02 -8.48 13.39
N TYR A 24 0.12 -7.56 14.33
CA TYR A 24 -0.15 -7.83 15.75
C TYR A 24 -1.63 -8.06 16.04
N GLU A 25 -2.54 -7.37 15.37
CA GLU A 25 -3.98 -7.60 15.52
C GLU A 25 -4.39 -8.99 15.03
N LEU A 26 -3.82 -9.44 13.91
CA LEU A 26 -4.11 -10.75 13.32
C LEU A 26 -3.37 -11.90 14.02
N SER A 27 -2.22 -11.62 14.63
CA SER A 27 -1.39 -12.61 15.31
C SER A 27 -0.73 -12.00 16.56
N PRO A 28 -1.45 -11.92 17.69
CA PRO A 28 -0.96 -11.27 18.91
C PRO A 28 0.32 -11.88 19.48
N ASP A 29 0.53 -13.18 19.27
CA ASP A 29 1.68 -13.93 19.78
C ASP A 29 2.90 -13.89 18.83
N ILE A 30 2.87 -13.05 17.79
CA ILE A 30 3.94 -12.99 16.80
C ILE A 30 5.24 -12.45 17.39
N ASP A 31 6.34 -13.16 17.12
CA ASP A 31 7.68 -12.68 17.45
C ASP A 31 8.24 -11.86 16.28
N VAL A 32 8.11 -10.53 16.38
CA VAL A 32 8.61 -9.59 15.36
C VAL A 32 10.12 -9.60 15.19
N PHE A 33 10.87 -10.16 16.14
CA PHE A 33 12.32 -10.34 16.02
C PHE A 33 12.69 -11.62 15.28
N ASN A 34 11.72 -12.51 15.04
CA ASN A 34 11.91 -13.81 14.41
C ASN A 34 10.75 -14.18 13.46
N LEU A 35 10.44 -13.27 12.53
CA LEU A 35 9.43 -13.48 11.51
C LEU A 35 9.87 -14.57 10.53
N THR A 36 8.94 -15.44 10.16
CA THR A 36 9.12 -16.38 9.03
C THR A 36 9.13 -15.61 7.70
N ASP A 37 9.72 -16.21 6.66
CA ASP A 37 9.72 -15.61 5.31
C ASP A 37 8.30 -15.27 4.82
N VAL A 38 7.30 -16.09 5.18
CA VAL A 38 5.88 -15.84 4.86
C VAL A 38 5.38 -14.59 5.58
N GLN A 39 5.66 -14.45 6.87
CA GLN A 39 5.24 -13.27 7.63
C GLN A 39 5.98 -12.00 7.16
N ILE A 40 7.26 -12.10 6.80
CA ILE A 40 8.00 -10.99 6.19
C ILE A 40 7.35 -10.60 4.86
N HIS A 41 7.00 -11.59 4.05
CA HIS A 41 6.31 -11.36 2.78
C HIS A 41 4.96 -10.66 2.98
N ASP A 42 4.14 -11.12 3.93
CA ASP A 42 2.83 -10.54 4.23
C ASP A 42 2.97 -9.09 4.70
N VAL A 43 3.89 -8.81 5.62
CA VAL A 43 4.16 -7.44 6.09
C VAL A 43 4.63 -6.53 4.95
N MET A 44 5.51 -7.02 4.07
CA MET A 44 5.94 -6.26 2.90
C MET A 44 4.76 -5.98 1.95
N ALA A 45 3.91 -6.97 1.68
CA ALA A 45 2.74 -6.82 0.81
C ALA A 45 1.78 -5.76 1.36
N ILE A 46 1.44 -5.85 2.65
CA ILE A 46 0.56 -4.89 3.33
C ILE A 46 1.19 -3.49 3.32
N THR A 47 2.48 -3.39 3.64
CA THR A 47 3.21 -2.10 3.65
C THR A 47 3.15 -1.42 2.29
N ILE A 48 3.44 -2.16 1.21
CA ILE A 48 3.45 -1.58 -0.14
C ILE A 48 2.03 -1.22 -0.57
N ALA A 49 1.03 -2.08 -0.28
CA ALA A 49 -0.36 -1.79 -0.61
C ALA A 49 -0.87 -0.53 0.10
N ASN A 50 -0.53 -0.34 1.37
CA ASN A 50 -0.91 0.85 2.14
C ASN A 50 -0.22 2.11 1.59
N ASP A 51 1.08 2.06 1.28
CA ASP A 51 1.79 3.18 0.68
C ASP A 51 1.18 3.59 -0.67
N VAL A 52 0.85 2.62 -1.53
CA VAL A 52 0.19 2.89 -2.82
C VAL A 52 -1.20 3.48 -2.60
N CYS A 53 -2.01 2.94 -1.70
CA CYS A 53 -3.34 3.48 -1.40
C CYS A 53 -3.26 4.92 -0.88
N ASN A 54 -2.31 5.22 0.01
CA ASN A 54 -2.11 6.57 0.54
C ASN A 54 -1.75 7.56 -0.59
N ARG A 55 -0.88 7.16 -1.53
CA ARG A 55 -0.52 7.98 -2.70
C ARG A 55 -1.69 8.14 -3.66
N MET A 56 -2.46 7.08 -3.90
CA MET A 56 -3.68 7.16 -4.70
C MET A 56 -4.69 8.11 -4.09
N ASP A 57 -4.89 8.09 -2.77
CA ASP A 57 -5.79 9.03 -2.10
C ASP A 57 -5.37 10.49 -2.31
N LEU A 58 -4.06 10.77 -2.32
CA LEU A 58 -3.53 12.10 -2.64
C LEU A 58 -3.79 12.49 -4.11
N GLN A 59 -3.60 11.57 -5.05
CA GLN A 59 -3.77 11.84 -6.48
C GLN A 59 -5.24 11.91 -6.92
N LEU A 60 -6.11 11.13 -6.29
CA LEU A 60 -7.54 11.03 -6.59
C LEU A 60 -8.38 12.03 -5.80
N GLY A 61 -7.76 12.90 -4.99
CA GLY A 61 -8.47 13.90 -4.17
C GLY A 61 -9.48 14.74 -4.97
N GLN A 62 -9.15 15.14 -6.20
CA GLN A 62 -10.10 15.87 -7.06
C GLN A 62 -11.28 15.01 -7.54
N ILE A 63 -11.07 13.72 -7.75
CA ILE A 63 -12.14 12.77 -8.11
C ILE A 63 -13.06 12.57 -6.90
N TYR A 64 -12.49 12.43 -5.70
CA TYR A 64 -13.27 12.35 -4.46
C TYR A 64 -14.09 13.63 -4.23
N GLU A 65 -13.55 14.81 -4.51
CA GLU A 65 -14.29 16.06 -4.44
C GLU A 65 -15.46 16.11 -5.44
N ARG A 66 -15.34 15.51 -6.62
CA ARG A 66 -16.48 15.40 -7.56
C ARG A 66 -17.55 14.44 -7.05
N LEU A 67 -17.14 13.37 -6.37
CA LEU A 67 -18.01 12.37 -5.74
C LEU A 67 -18.54 12.81 -4.36
N ARG A 68 -18.12 13.99 -3.85
CA ARG A 68 -18.38 14.43 -2.46
C ARG A 68 -19.85 14.51 -2.05
N HIS A 69 -20.76 14.55 -3.01
CA HIS A 69 -22.20 14.61 -2.76
C HIS A 69 -22.76 13.25 -2.28
N ASP A 70 -21.99 12.17 -2.37
CA ASP A 70 -22.31 10.86 -1.83
C ASP A 70 -21.09 10.25 -1.11
N PRO A 71 -21.00 10.40 0.22
CA PRO A 71 -19.92 9.81 1.01
C PRO A 71 -19.82 8.28 0.87
N GLN A 72 -20.92 7.58 0.60
CA GLN A 72 -20.88 6.13 0.40
C GLN A 72 -20.16 5.77 -0.89
N GLN A 73 -20.39 6.52 -1.97
CA GLN A 73 -19.67 6.32 -3.23
C GLN A 73 -18.17 6.54 -3.10
N VAL A 74 -17.74 7.53 -2.32
CA VAL A 74 -16.31 7.73 -2.02
C VAL A 74 -15.72 6.52 -1.29
N GLN A 75 -16.46 5.94 -0.33
CA GLN A 75 -15.99 4.75 0.40
C GLN A 75 -15.97 3.49 -0.48
N LEU A 76 -16.98 3.28 -1.33
CA LEU A 76 -16.97 2.18 -2.31
C LEU A 76 -15.78 2.31 -3.25
N PHE A 77 -15.56 3.50 -3.81
CA PHE A 77 -14.46 3.71 -4.73
C PHE A 77 -13.08 3.49 -4.06
N ARG A 78 -12.89 3.98 -2.82
CA ARG A 78 -11.67 3.70 -2.04
C ARG A 78 -11.48 2.21 -1.77
N LYS A 79 -12.57 1.48 -1.54
CA LYS A 79 -12.55 0.03 -1.36
C LYS A 79 -12.12 -0.68 -2.65
N ASP A 80 -12.69 -0.29 -3.79
CA ASP A 80 -12.35 -0.86 -5.11
C ASP A 80 -10.86 -0.62 -5.44
N VAL A 81 -10.36 0.59 -5.19
CA VAL A 81 -8.94 0.94 -5.30
C VAL A 81 -8.08 0.01 -4.43
N ARG A 82 -8.45 -0.16 -3.16
CA ARG A 82 -7.68 -0.98 -2.22
C ARG A 82 -7.62 -2.45 -2.66
N GLU A 83 -8.76 -3.01 -3.06
CA GLU A 83 -8.84 -4.41 -3.52
C GLU A 83 -8.00 -4.62 -4.79
N TYR A 84 -8.05 -3.69 -5.73
CA TYR A 84 -7.21 -3.73 -6.94
C TYR A 84 -5.72 -3.66 -6.59
N VAL A 85 -5.32 -2.69 -5.76
CA VAL A 85 -3.92 -2.51 -5.34
C VAL A 85 -3.38 -3.75 -4.64
N GLN A 86 -4.14 -4.34 -3.71
CA GLN A 86 -3.75 -5.57 -3.02
C GLN A 86 -3.54 -6.75 -3.99
N SER A 87 -4.44 -6.90 -4.97
CA SER A 87 -4.31 -7.93 -6.01
C SER A 87 -3.05 -7.72 -6.86
N GLU A 88 -2.80 -6.49 -7.31
CA GLU A 88 -1.62 -6.16 -8.12
C GLU A 88 -0.31 -6.37 -7.35
N VAL A 89 -0.25 -5.92 -6.09
CA VAL A 89 0.92 -6.16 -5.23
C VAL A 89 1.21 -7.65 -5.13
N ARG A 90 0.19 -8.47 -4.85
CA ARG A 90 0.34 -9.92 -4.75
C ARG A 90 0.88 -10.52 -6.05
N VAL A 91 0.31 -10.16 -7.19
CA VAL A 91 0.75 -10.63 -8.52
C VAL A 91 2.20 -10.26 -8.80
N VAL A 92 2.61 -9.02 -8.51
CA VAL A 92 3.98 -8.57 -8.75
C VAL A 92 4.97 -9.24 -7.80
N MET A 93 4.61 -9.41 -6.52
CA MET A 93 5.43 -10.09 -5.54
C MET A 93 5.62 -11.59 -5.86
N GLU A 94 4.56 -12.28 -6.30
CA GLU A 94 4.64 -13.67 -6.76
C GLU A 94 5.55 -13.83 -7.98
N ARG A 95 5.51 -12.88 -8.93
CA ARG A 95 6.37 -12.89 -10.12
C ARG A 95 7.85 -12.65 -9.82
N LEU A 96 8.16 -11.82 -8.84
CA LEU A 96 9.54 -11.46 -8.48
C LEU A 96 10.25 -12.53 -7.64
N GLY A 97 9.49 -13.47 -7.06
CA GLY A 97 10.01 -14.72 -6.49
C GLY A 97 11.20 -14.54 -5.53
N GLY A 98 10.95 -14.01 -4.33
CA GLY A 98 11.87 -14.03 -3.17
C GLY A 98 13.24 -13.32 -3.30
N THR A 99 13.75 -13.09 -4.51
CA THR A 99 15.08 -12.52 -4.76
C THR A 99 14.98 -11.08 -5.26
N GLY A 100 15.54 -10.14 -4.48
CA GLY A 100 15.80 -8.77 -4.96
C GLY A 100 14.56 -7.91 -5.21
N LEU A 101 13.54 -8.05 -4.36
CA LEU A 101 12.35 -7.21 -4.41
C LEU A 101 12.72 -5.79 -3.96
N ASP A 102 12.70 -4.82 -4.88
CA ASP A 102 12.81 -3.39 -4.54
C ASP A 102 11.41 -2.86 -4.22
N PRO A 103 11.08 -2.62 -2.93
CA PRO A 103 9.73 -2.21 -2.53
C PRO A 103 9.34 -0.86 -3.13
N LYS A 104 10.30 0.06 -3.33
CA LYS A 104 10.05 1.38 -3.91
C LYS A 104 9.76 1.29 -5.40
N ARG A 105 10.41 0.37 -6.10
CA ARG A 105 10.07 0.08 -7.51
C ARG A 105 8.71 -0.59 -7.63
N LEU A 106 8.43 -1.59 -6.79
CA LEU A 106 7.14 -2.27 -6.78
C LEU A 106 6.00 -1.29 -6.52
N ALA A 107 6.10 -0.46 -5.48
CA ALA A 107 5.12 0.56 -5.15
C ALA A 107 4.86 1.50 -6.34
N ARG A 108 5.90 1.97 -7.03
CA ARG A 108 5.76 2.82 -8.22
C ARG A 108 5.08 2.13 -9.39
N ASP A 109 5.40 0.86 -9.64
CA ASP A 109 4.82 0.09 -10.74
C ASP A 109 3.33 -0.20 -10.48
N VAL A 110 2.97 -0.59 -9.26
CA VAL A 110 1.57 -0.80 -8.83
C VAL A 110 0.80 0.52 -8.83
N LEU A 111 1.37 1.61 -8.32
CA LEU A 111 0.74 2.93 -8.37
C LEU A 111 0.41 3.36 -9.81
N ARG A 112 1.33 3.13 -10.76
CA ARG A 112 1.08 3.43 -12.17
C ARG A 112 -0.08 2.62 -12.73
N SER A 113 -0.06 1.29 -12.53
CA SER A 113 -1.12 0.37 -12.96
C SER A 113 -2.48 0.81 -12.41
N ALA A 114 -2.56 1.12 -11.12
CA ALA A 114 -3.80 1.55 -10.49
C ALA A 114 -4.27 2.93 -10.98
N MET A 115 -3.37 3.88 -11.21
CA MET A 115 -3.74 5.19 -11.76
C MET A 115 -4.28 5.09 -13.19
N GLU A 116 -3.78 4.17 -14.01
CA GLU A 116 -4.33 3.92 -15.36
C GLU A 116 -5.80 3.45 -15.31
N VAL A 117 -6.16 2.69 -14.28
CA VAL A 117 -7.53 2.15 -14.08
C VAL A 117 -8.48 3.15 -13.43
N PHE A 118 -8.01 3.92 -12.44
CA PHE A 118 -8.89 4.71 -11.56
C PHE A 118 -8.85 6.22 -11.79
N ALA A 119 -7.84 6.76 -12.47
CA ALA A 119 -7.71 8.20 -12.71
C ALA A 119 -8.20 8.65 -14.09
N SER A 120 -8.90 7.77 -14.82
CA SER A 120 -9.44 8.00 -16.16
C SER A 120 -10.63 8.96 -16.20
#